data_AF-A0A165K4L7-F1
#
_entry.id   AF-A0A165K4L7-F1
#
_cell.length_a   1.000
_cell.length_b   1.000
_cell.length_c   1.000
_cell.angle_alpha   90.00
_cell.angle_beta   90.00
_cell.angle_gamma   90.00
#
_symmetry.space_group_name_H-M   'P 1'
#
loop_
_entity.id
_entity.type
_entity.pdbx_description
1 polymer ?
#
loop_
_entity_poly.entity_id
_entity_poly.type
_entity_poly.pdbx_seq_one_letter_code
_entity_poly.pdbx_strand_id
1 'polypeptide(L)'
;IDGIKICSDSEGASVAGKRSYNYRVVMTKDHVEMDMRGRCSAGQKMLASIIIRLALSDSFGQNCGILALDEPTNALDTENIDALAGSLVDIINARKGSNFQLIVITHDEQFLRKLGEAEVMEYYWRVSRDLKQKSVIERQRFG
;
A
#
# COMPACT_ATOMS: atom_id res chain seq x y z
N ILE A 1 11.15 12.72 3.81
CA ILE A 1 11.41 11.41 4.45
C ILE A 1 12.42 10.76 3.54
N ASP A 2 13.58 10.43 4.08
CA ASP A 2 14.71 9.94 3.28
C ASP A 2 14.71 8.42 3.23
N GLY A 3 14.07 7.76 4.21
CA GLY A 3 13.89 6.32 4.21
C GLY A 3 12.94 5.83 5.29
N ILE A 4 12.49 4.59 5.14
CA ILE A 4 11.72 3.84 6.13
C ILE A 4 12.48 2.54 6.44
N LYS A 5 12.59 2.18 7.71
CA LYS A 5 13.28 0.98 8.18
C LYS A 5 12.42 0.24 9.20
N ILE A 6 12.58 -1.08 9.25
CA ILE A 6 12.08 -1.91 10.36
C ILE A 6 13.27 -2.17 11.27
N CYS A 7 13.20 -1.69 12.50
CA CYS A 7 14.23 -1.90 13.51
C CYS A 7 13.74 -2.92 14.53
N SER A 8 14.63 -3.81 14.96
CA SER A 8 14.38 -4.71 16.09
C SER A 8 15.23 -4.27 17.28
N ASP A 9 14.61 -4.06 18.43
CA ASP A 9 15.34 -3.87 19.68
C ASP A 9 15.46 -5.23 20.38
N SER A 10 16.70 -5.64 20.68
CA SER A 10 16.98 -6.89 21.41
C SER A 10 16.96 -6.64 22.91
N GLU A 11 15.79 -6.34 23.48
CA GLU A 11 15.65 -6.20 24.93
C GLU A 11 14.57 -7.13 25.47
N GLY A 12 15.03 -8.24 26.07
CA GLY A 12 14.21 -9.18 26.81
C GLY A 12 15.03 -10.39 27.24
N ALA A 13 15.24 -10.53 28.55
CA ALA A 13 15.86 -11.72 29.13
C ALA A 13 15.16 -12.99 28.63
N SER A 14 15.97 -13.99 28.27
CA SER A 14 15.53 -15.30 27.80
C SER A 14 14.75 -16.04 28.89
N VAL A 15 13.43 -15.85 28.96
CA VAL A 15 12.57 -16.73 29.74
C VAL A 15 12.31 -17.97 28.89
N ALA A 16 12.96 -19.09 29.26
CA ALA A 16 12.73 -20.42 28.71
C ALA A 16 12.97 -20.61 27.19
N GLY A 17 14.13 -20.16 26.67
CA GLY A 17 14.66 -20.63 25.38
C GLY A 17 13.99 -20.07 24.11
N LYS A 18 12.95 -19.24 24.20
CA LYS A 18 12.39 -18.49 23.06
C LYS A 18 12.96 -17.08 23.03
N ARG A 19 13.61 -16.72 21.90
CA ARG A 19 14.03 -15.33 21.63
C ARG A 19 12.80 -14.49 21.33
N SER A 20 12.59 -13.41 22.09
CA SER A 20 11.56 -12.40 21.82
C SER A 20 12.19 -11.21 21.11
N TYR A 21 11.53 -10.69 20.09
CA TYR A 21 11.97 -9.50 19.35
C TYR A 21 10.85 -8.46 19.33
N ASN A 22 11.19 -7.23 19.70
CA ASN A 22 10.30 -6.08 19.56
C ASN A 22 10.67 -5.33 18.28
N TYR A 23 9.69 -5.16 17.39
CA TYR A 23 9.88 -4.47 16.12
C TYR A 23 9.19 -3.10 16.14
N ARG A 24 9.83 -2.12 15.52
CA ARG A 24 9.28 -0.77 15.29
C ARG A 24 9.60 -0.29 13.89
N VAL A 25 8.71 0.51 13.33
CA VAL A 25 8.91 1.15 12.02
C VAL A 25 9.43 2.55 12.24
N VAL A 26 10.58 2.84 11.64
CA VAL A 26 11.33 4.08 11.85
C VAL A 26 11.44 4.81 10.52
N MET A 27 11.18 6.12 10.53
CA MET A 27 11.48 6.99 9.40
C MET A 27 12.80 7.71 9.64
N THR A 28 13.61 7.87 8.60
CA THR A 28 14.79 8.74 8.61
C THR A 28 14.44 10.05 7.90
N LYS A 29 14.75 11.18 8.52
CA LYS A 29 14.63 12.51 7.92
C LYS A 29 15.81 13.36 8.37
N ASP A 30 16.55 13.93 7.42
CA ASP A 30 17.74 14.75 7.67
C ASP A 30 18.76 14.02 8.56
N HIS A 31 18.98 12.73 8.27
CA HIS A 31 19.80 11.79 9.06
C HIS A 31 19.33 11.51 10.50
N VAL A 32 18.17 12.03 10.91
CA VAL A 32 17.56 11.74 12.21
C VAL A 32 16.57 10.60 12.08
N GLU A 33 16.69 9.59 12.96
CA GLU A 33 15.76 8.48 13.05
C GLU A 33 14.62 8.78 14.03
N MET A 34 13.38 8.54 13.61
CA MET A 34 12.19 8.77 14.42
C MET A 34 11.21 7.63 14.28
N ASP A 35 10.61 7.20 15.40
CA ASP A 35 9.55 6.20 15.38
C ASP A 35 8.30 6.78 14.69
N MET A 36 7.81 6.06 13.68
CA MET A 36 6.61 6.42 12.92
C MET A 36 5.34 6.32 13.77
N ARG A 37 5.36 5.52 14.85
CA ARG A 37 4.22 5.38 15.76
C ARG A 37 3.90 6.72 16.41
N GLY A 38 2.68 7.19 16.17
CA GLY A 38 2.19 8.47 16.68
C GLY A 38 2.78 9.71 15.99
N ARG A 39 3.64 9.57 14.98
CA ARG A 39 4.31 10.69 14.29
C ARG A 39 4.01 10.82 12.80
N CYS A 40 3.37 9.82 12.21
CA CYS A 40 3.05 9.82 10.78
C CYS A 40 1.56 10.09 10.51
N SER A 41 1.29 10.75 9.37
CA SER A 41 -0.06 10.91 8.83
C SER A 41 -0.68 9.57 8.45
N ALA A 42 -2.00 9.53 8.24
CA ALA A 42 -2.68 8.34 7.75
C ALA A 42 -2.10 7.87 6.40
N GLY A 43 -1.86 8.81 5.48
CA GLY A 43 -1.27 8.52 4.16
C GLY A 43 0.14 7.92 4.25
N GLN A 44 0.99 8.49 5.11
CA GLN A 44 2.34 7.96 5.35
C GLN A 44 2.32 6.55 5.94
N LYS A 45 1.44 6.27 6.91
CA LYS A 45 1.29 4.93 7.49
C LYS A 45 0.83 3.92 6.45
N MET A 46 -0.10 4.33 5.59
CA MET A 46 -0.64 3.48 4.55
C MET A 46 0.45 3.15 3.50
N LEU A 47 1.14 4.16 2.98
CA LEU A 47 2.26 3.98 2.05
C LEU A 47 3.36 3.11 2.64
N ALA A 48 3.75 3.36 3.89
CA ALA A 48 4.73 2.54 4.59
C ALA A 48 4.27 1.07 4.69
N SER A 49 2.99 0.84 5.03
CA SER A 49 2.41 -0.50 5.09
C SER A 49 2.43 -1.22 3.73
N ILE A 50 2.15 -0.52 2.63
CA ILE A 50 2.27 -1.07 1.28
C ILE A 50 3.72 -1.47 0.99
N ILE A 51 4.67 -0.55 1.16
CA ILE A 51 6.09 -0.77 0.86
C ILE A 51 6.65 -1.92 1.70
N ILE A 52 6.32 -1.95 3.00
CA ILE A 52 6.75 -3.03 3.90
C ILE A 52 6.19 -4.38 3.45
N ARG A 53 4.90 -4.46 3.12
CA ARG A 53 4.30 -5.71 2.63
C ARG A 53 4.96 -6.19 1.34
N LEU A 54 5.26 -5.28 0.41
CA LEU A 54 5.98 -5.60 -0.82
C LEU A 54 7.41 -6.08 -0.55
N ALA A 55 8.17 -5.37 0.30
CA ALA A 55 9.54 -5.74 0.64
C ALA A 55 9.61 -7.09 1.38
N LEU A 56 8.67 -7.35 2.28
CA LEU A 56 8.54 -8.64 2.96
C LEU A 56 8.14 -9.75 1.99
N SER A 57 7.24 -9.47 1.04
CA SER A 57 6.86 -10.41 -0.02
C SER A 57 8.06 -10.82 -0.86
N ASP A 58 8.89 -9.85 -1.28
CA ASP A 58 10.09 -10.12 -2.06
C ASP A 58 11.17 -10.85 -1.23
N SER A 59 11.29 -10.55 0.07
CA SER A 59 12.34 -11.11 0.94
C SER A 59 12.01 -12.51 1.46
N PHE A 60 10.74 -12.79 1.74
CA PHE A 60 10.28 -14.01 2.41
C PHE A 60 9.39 -14.91 1.55
N GLY A 61 8.83 -14.38 0.44
CA GLY A 61 7.87 -15.07 -0.38
C GLY A 61 8.47 -15.76 -1.60
N GLN A 62 7.99 -16.97 -1.90
CA GLN A 62 8.06 -17.55 -3.23
C GLN A 62 7.25 -16.68 -4.19
N ASN A 63 7.86 -15.71 -4.88
CA ASN A 63 7.22 -14.89 -5.92
C ASN A 63 5.76 -14.48 -5.60
N CYS A 64 5.49 -14.02 -4.37
CA CYS A 64 4.14 -13.63 -3.99
C CYS A 64 3.81 -12.31 -4.70
N GLY A 65 3.18 -12.50 -5.86
CA GLY A 65 2.96 -11.49 -6.86
C GLY A 65 1.68 -10.71 -6.69
N ILE A 66 0.89 -10.91 -5.64
CA ILE A 66 -0.44 -10.29 -5.54
C ILE A 66 -0.51 -9.43 -4.29
N LEU A 67 -0.89 -8.17 -4.46
CA LEU A 67 -1.22 -7.24 -3.39
C LEU A 67 -2.63 -6.72 -3.58
N ALA A 68 -3.48 -6.83 -2.55
CA ALA A 68 -4.81 -6.24 -2.54
C ALA A 68 -4.89 -5.09 -1.53
N LEU A 69 -5.51 -3.99 -1.94
CA LEU A 69 -5.77 -2.80 -1.12
C LEU A 69 -7.28 -2.55 -1.11
N ASP A 70 -7.87 -2.58 0.09
CA ASP A 70 -9.28 -2.31 0.30
C ASP A 70 -9.45 -0.91 0.90
N GLU A 71 -10.16 -0.05 0.17
CA GLU A 71 -10.38 1.38 0.45
C GLU A 71 -9.11 2.12 0.91
N PRO A 72 -8.06 2.15 0.07
CA PRO A 72 -6.78 2.76 0.42
C PRO A 72 -6.83 4.27 0.63
N THR A 73 -7.87 4.94 0.13
CA THR A 73 -8.08 6.38 0.27
C THR A 73 -8.82 6.76 1.56
N ASN A 74 -9.24 5.80 2.38
CA ASN A 74 -10.00 6.06 3.60
C ASN A 74 -9.19 6.92 4.59
N ALA A 75 -9.84 7.95 5.14
CA ALA A 75 -9.24 8.93 6.05
C ALA A 75 -8.03 9.69 5.49
N LEU A 76 -7.91 9.79 4.16
CA LEU A 76 -6.93 10.65 3.48
C LEU A 76 -7.61 11.94 2.99
N ASP A 77 -6.89 13.05 3.10
CA ASP A 77 -7.24 14.28 2.37
C ASP A 77 -6.79 14.20 0.91
N THR A 78 -7.21 15.16 0.09
CA THR A 78 -6.89 15.21 -1.35
C THR A 78 -5.38 15.16 -1.62
N GLU A 79 -4.56 15.85 -0.82
CA GLU A 79 -3.11 15.86 -1.01
C GLU A 79 -2.50 14.47 -0.76
N ASN A 80 -2.95 13.77 0.27
CA ASN A 80 -2.50 12.41 0.56
C ASN A 80 -3.05 11.38 -0.45
N ILE A 81 -4.25 11.58 -1.00
CA ILE A 81 -4.80 10.76 -2.11
C ILE A 81 -3.90 10.91 -3.35
N ASP A 82 -3.49 12.14 -3.67
CA ASP A 82 -2.62 12.44 -4.80
C ASP A 82 -1.25 11.78 -4.65
N ALA A 83 -0.64 11.95 -3.47
CA ALA A 83 0.64 11.34 -3.15
C ALA A 83 0.57 9.81 -3.20
N LEU A 84 -0.54 9.23 -2.73
CA LEU A 84 -0.76 7.79 -2.79
C LEU A 84 -0.88 7.31 -4.24
N ALA A 85 -1.70 7.96 -5.05
CA ALA A 85 -1.89 7.60 -6.45
C ALA A 85 -0.56 7.62 -7.21
N GLY A 86 0.24 8.69 -7.04
CA GLY A 86 1.58 8.80 -7.61
C GLY A 86 2.51 7.67 -7.16
N SER A 87 2.54 7.38 -5.86
CA SER A 87 3.38 6.29 -5.32
C SER A 87 2.97 4.91 -5.87
N LEU A 88 1.68 4.66 -6.06
CA LEU A 88 1.21 3.41 -6.65
C LEU A 88 1.59 3.30 -8.13
N VAL A 89 1.49 4.40 -8.88
CA VAL A 89 1.96 4.47 -10.28
C VAL A 89 3.44 4.13 -10.36
N ASP A 90 4.26 4.71 -9.47
CA ASP A 90 5.70 4.41 -9.41
C ASP A 90 5.97 2.94 -9.10
N ILE A 91 5.26 2.35 -8.14
CA ILE A 91 5.37 0.93 -7.81
C ILE A 91 4.98 0.04 -9.00
N ILE A 92 3.85 0.33 -9.65
CA ILE A 92 3.38 -0.43 -10.82
C ILE A 92 4.42 -0.36 -11.93
N ASN A 93 4.93 0.84 -12.24
CA ASN A 93 5.93 1.04 -13.28
C ASN A 93 7.25 0.33 -12.96
N ALA A 94 7.76 0.45 -11.72
CA ALA A 94 8.99 -0.21 -11.30
C ALA A 94 8.88 -1.75 -11.34
N ARG A 95 7.66 -2.29 -11.20
CA ARG A 95 7.37 -3.72 -11.24
C ARG A 95 6.83 -4.21 -12.59
N LYS A 96 6.77 -3.36 -13.63
CA LYS A 96 6.39 -3.78 -14.99
C LYS A 96 7.31 -4.92 -15.44
N GLY A 97 6.72 -6.04 -15.85
CA GLY A 97 7.44 -7.24 -16.31
C GLY A 97 7.83 -8.24 -15.20
N SER A 98 7.57 -7.93 -13.94
CA SER A 98 7.62 -8.92 -12.85
C SER A 98 6.27 -9.65 -12.71
N ASN A 99 6.23 -10.79 -12.01
CA ASN A 99 4.98 -11.45 -11.63
C ASN A 99 4.30 -10.65 -10.51
N PHE A 100 3.77 -9.46 -10.82
CA PHE A 100 3.14 -8.55 -9.88
C PHE A 100 1.75 -8.11 -10.36
N GLN A 101 0.77 -8.19 -9.47
CA GLN A 101 -0.62 -7.88 -9.66
C GLN A 101 -1.09 -7.08 -8.45
N LEU A 102 -1.52 -5.85 -8.70
CA LEU A 102 -2.12 -4.98 -7.69
C LEU A 102 -3.64 -4.94 -7.90
N ILE A 103 -4.40 -5.24 -6.86
CA ILE A 103 -5.86 -5.11 -6.84
C ILE A 103 -6.19 -3.95 -5.91
N VAL A 104 -6.94 -2.98 -6.40
CA VAL A 104 -7.42 -1.86 -5.58
C VAL A 104 -8.94 -1.84 -5.61
N ILE A 105 -9.54 -1.79 -4.43
CA ILE A 105 -10.98 -1.62 -4.23
C ILE A 105 -11.15 -0.22 -3.67
N THR A 106 -11.95 0.60 -4.35
CA THR A 106 -12.25 1.96 -3.90
C THR A 106 -13.55 2.48 -4.48
N HIS A 107 -14.21 3.35 -3.75
CA HIS A 107 -15.32 4.18 -4.23
C HIS A 107 -14.89 5.61 -4.62
N ASP A 108 -13.60 5.94 -4.54
CA ASP A 108 -13.06 7.26 -4.87
C ASP A 108 -12.81 7.42 -6.38
N GLU A 109 -13.68 8.18 -7.04
CA GLU A 109 -13.58 8.46 -8.48
C GLU A 109 -12.38 9.34 -8.85
N GLN A 110 -11.91 10.22 -7.96
CA GLN A 110 -10.76 11.09 -8.25
C GLN A 110 -9.47 10.28 -8.24
N PHE A 111 -9.33 9.39 -7.26
CA PHE A 111 -8.23 8.45 -7.19
C PHE A 111 -8.21 7.51 -8.41
N LEU A 112 -9.38 6.97 -8.79
CA LEU A 112 -9.51 6.14 -9.99
C LEU A 112 -9.08 6.90 -11.25
N ARG A 113 -9.53 8.16 -11.42
CA ARG A 113 -9.16 9.00 -12.57
C ARG A 113 -7.66 9.23 -12.66
N LYS A 114 -6.99 9.52 -11.53
CA LYS A 114 -5.54 9.73 -11.50
C LYS A 114 -4.75 8.49 -11.94
N LEU A 115 -5.20 7.30 -11.56
CA LEU A 115 -4.59 6.05 -12.04
C LEU A 115 -4.83 5.82 -13.54
N GLY A 116 -6.01 6.19 -14.04
CA GLY A 116 -6.31 6.16 -15.48
C GLY A 116 -5.44 7.12 -16.29
N GLU A 117 -5.30 8.38 -15.84
CA GLU A 117 -4.48 9.43 -16.48
C GLU A 117 -2.99 9.04 -16.54
N ALA A 118 -2.50 8.24 -15.60
CA ALA A 118 -1.13 7.73 -15.58
C ALA A 118 -0.88 6.55 -16.55
N GLU A 119 -1.89 6.12 -17.30
CA GLU A 119 -1.82 5.03 -18.29
C GLU A 119 -1.30 3.70 -17.72
N VAL A 120 -1.48 3.48 -16.41
CA VAL A 120 -1.12 2.20 -15.75
C VAL A 120 -2.22 1.15 -15.83
N MET A 121 -3.42 1.53 -16.28
CA MET A 121 -4.57 0.64 -16.48
C MET A 121 -5.47 1.13 -17.62
N GLU A 122 -6.06 0.20 -18.38
CA GLU A 122 -7.00 0.52 -19.47
C GLU A 122 -8.47 0.28 -19.07
N TYR A 123 -8.70 -0.67 -18.16
CA TYR A 123 -10.03 -1.07 -17.72
C TYR A 123 -10.11 -1.12 -16.20
N TYR A 124 -11.31 -0.92 -15.68
CA TYR A 124 -11.66 -1.19 -14.29
C TYR A 124 -12.95 -2.01 -14.22
N TRP A 125 -13.18 -2.64 -13.07
CA TRP A 125 -14.42 -3.38 -12.80
C TRP A 125 -15.30 -2.55 -11.86
N ARG A 126 -16.49 -2.18 -12.33
CA ARG A 126 -17.51 -1.52 -11.52
C ARG A 126 -18.39 -2.59 -10.88
N VAL A 127 -18.51 -2.56 -9.57
CA VAL A 127 -19.45 -3.40 -8.81
C VAL A 127 -20.68 -2.55 -8.47
N SER A 128 -21.87 -3.03 -8.82
CA SER A 128 -23.15 -2.34 -8.57
C SER A 128 -24.22 -3.33 -8.09
N ARG A 129 -25.42 -2.84 -7.73
CA ARG A 129 -26.59 -3.69 -7.43
C ARG A 129 -27.64 -3.54 -8.54
N ASP A 130 -28.20 -4.66 -8.99
CA ASP A 130 -29.31 -4.67 -9.94
C ASP A 130 -30.66 -4.38 -9.25
N LEU A 131 -31.74 -4.35 -10.04
CA LEU A 131 -33.12 -4.16 -9.56
C LEU A 131 -33.57 -5.26 -8.57
N LYS A 132 -32.91 -6.43 -8.58
CA LYS A 132 -33.17 -7.56 -7.68
C LYS A 132 -32.23 -7.57 -6.47
N GLN A 133 -31.48 -6.49 -6.23
CA GLN A 133 -30.50 -6.32 -5.15
C GLN A 133 -29.30 -7.29 -5.20
N LYS A 134 -29.05 -7.91 -6.37
CA LYS A 134 -27.90 -8.78 -6.59
C LYS A 134 -26.70 -7.96 -7.04
N SER A 135 -25.50 -8.36 -6.59
CA SER A 135 -24.26 -7.75 -7.05
C SER A 135 -24.01 -8.08 -8.52
N VAL A 136 -23.72 -7.06 -9.32
CA VAL A 136 -23.33 -7.16 -10.72
C VAL A 136 -21.94 -6.55 -10.87
N ILE A 137 -21.10 -7.17 -11.70
CA ILE A 137 -19.75 -6.71 -11.99
C ILE A 137 -19.65 -6.45 -13.49
N GLU A 138 -19.31 -5.22 -13.86
CA GLU A 138 -19.19 -4.80 -15.25
C GLU A 138 -17.80 -4.23 -15.51
N ARG A 139 -17.18 -4.65 -16.61
CA ARG A 139 -15.90 -4.08 -17.05
C ARG A 139 -16.16 -2.77 -17.79
N GLN A 140 -15.51 -1.71 -17.33
CA GLN A 140 -15.56 -0.38 -17.91
C GLN A 140 -14.17 -0.01 -18.43
N ARG A 141 -14.10 0.74 -19.53
CA ARG A 141 -12.85 1.30 -20.04
C ARG A 141 -12.66 2.69 -19.44
N PHE A 142 -11.42 3.09 -19.16
CA PHE A 142 -11.15 4.50 -18.94
C PHE A 142 -11.45 5.27 -20.23
N GLY A 143 -12.14 6.41 -20.09
CA GLY A 143 -12.51 7.30 -21.19
C GLY A 143 -11.38 8.23 -21.58
#